data_AF-A0A4R1RB21-F1
#
_entry.id   AF-A0A4R1RB21-F1
#
_cell.length_a   1.000
_cell.length_b   1.000
_cell.length_c   1.000
_cell.angle_alpha   90.00
_cell.angle_beta   90.00
_cell.angle_gamma   90.00
#
_symmetry.space_group_name_H-M   'P 1'
#
loop_
_entity.id
_entity.type
_entity.pdbx_description
1 polymer ?
#
loop_
_entity_poly.entity_id
_entity_poly.type
_entity_poly.pdbx_seq_one_letter_code
_entity_poly.pdbx_strand_id
1 'polypeptide(L)'
;MTTTDLLLAENPKAEMKELLITSDCFAVDKKIVELGFPKNAIIAMIKRDDSYIIPNGLTKIEEQDILIVLADRPKIFDEVYKTLKTQKI
;
A
#
# COMPACT_ATOMS: atom_id res chain seq x y z
N MET A 1 -36.17 -7.54 5.90
CA MET A 1 -34.77 -7.47 5.45
C MET A 1 -34.29 -8.90 5.28
N THR A 2 -33.87 -9.27 4.07
CA THR A 2 -33.58 -10.65 3.68
C THR A 2 -32.17 -11.02 4.14
N THR A 3 -31.93 -12.27 4.55
CA THR A 3 -30.60 -12.79 4.97
C THR A 3 -29.51 -12.52 3.93
N THR A 4 -29.90 -12.39 2.66
CA THR A 4 -29.07 -12.06 1.51
C THR A 4 -28.43 -10.65 1.58
N ASP A 5 -29.05 -9.68 2.25
CA ASP A 5 -28.46 -8.32 2.45
C ASP A 5 -27.31 -8.34 3.48
N LEU A 6 -27.33 -9.25 4.45
CA LEU A 6 -26.24 -9.41 5.42
C LEU A 6 -25.03 -10.14 4.84
N LEU A 7 -25.24 -10.99 3.83
CA LEU A 7 -24.19 -11.59 3.02
C LEU A 7 -23.61 -10.56 2.04
N LEU A 8 -24.39 -9.68 1.41
CA LEU A 8 -23.79 -8.67 0.50
C LEU A 8 -22.94 -7.58 1.20
N ALA A 9 -23.00 -7.47 2.53
CA ALA A 9 -22.02 -6.76 3.37
C ALA A 9 -20.74 -7.59 3.65
N GLU A 10 -20.54 -8.69 2.93
CA GLU A 10 -19.37 -9.57 2.94
C GLU A 10 -18.13 -8.80 2.50
N ASN A 11 -17.52 -8.14 3.48
CA ASN A 11 -16.09 -7.94 3.67
C ASN A 11 -15.25 -8.05 2.38
N PRO A 12 -14.76 -6.93 1.83
CA PRO A 12 -13.48 -7.00 1.15
C PRO A 12 -12.47 -7.45 2.22
N LYS A 13 -12.19 -8.76 2.29
CA LYS A 13 -11.18 -9.34 3.20
C LYS A 13 -9.79 -8.74 2.99
N ALA A 14 -9.61 -7.92 1.96
CA ALA A 14 -8.48 -7.04 1.78
C ALA A 14 -8.97 -5.65 1.35
N GLU A 15 -8.50 -4.62 2.04
CA GLU A 15 -8.64 -3.24 1.62
C GLU A 15 -7.46 -2.84 0.73
N MET A 16 -7.72 -1.94 -0.21
CA MET A 16 -6.74 -1.38 -1.12
C MET A 16 -6.59 0.11 -0.87
N LYS A 17 -5.34 0.61 -0.87
CA LYS A 17 -5.05 2.04 -0.89
C LYS A 17 -3.93 2.38 -1.86
N GLU A 18 -4.08 3.56 -2.45
CA GLU A 18 -3.06 4.19 -3.28
C GLU A 18 -2.29 5.19 -2.42
N LEU A 19 -0.96 5.08 -2.42
CA LEU A 19 -0.07 5.89 -1.61
C LEU A 19 0.91 6.61 -2.51
N LEU A 20 0.76 7.93 -2.63
CA LEU A 20 1.71 8.77 -3.34
C LEU A 20 2.97 8.96 -2.48
N ILE A 21 4.13 8.65 -3.06
CA ILE A 21 5.42 8.88 -2.46
C ILE A 21 5.89 10.29 -2.84
N THR A 22 5.93 11.16 -1.84
CA THR A 22 6.51 12.50 -1.96
C THR A 22 8.00 12.47 -1.61
N SER A 23 8.75 13.49 -2.03
CA SER A 23 10.19 13.59 -1.75
C SER A 23 10.52 13.69 -0.24
N ASP A 24 9.54 13.97 0.62
CA ASP A 24 9.67 13.99 2.09
C ASP A 24 9.51 12.59 2.73
N CYS A 25 9.03 11.61 1.96
CA CYS A 25 8.86 10.25 2.46
C CYS A 25 10.21 9.57 2.70
N PHE A 26 10.35 8.89 3.84
CA PHE A 26 11.56 8.12 4.17
C PHE A 26 11.81 6.97 3.19
N ALA A 27 10.77 6.53 2.47
CA ALA A 27 10.85 5.43 1.54
C ALA A 27 11.63 5.74 0.26
N VAL A 28 11.82 7.02 -0.08
CA VAL A 28 12.53 7.42 -1.30
C VAL A 28 13.97 6.89 -1.30
N ASP A 29 14.41 6.37 -2.44
CA ASP A 29 15.71 5.74 -2.68
C ASP A 29 15.96 4.43 -1.91
N LYS A 30 14.98 3.92 -1.16
CA LYS A 30 15.08 2.65 -0.43
C LYS A 30 14.46 1.50 -1.19
N LYS A 31 15.01 0.30 -1.02
CA LYS A 31 14.37 -0.93 -1.49
C LYS A 31 13.21 -1.29 -0.57
N ILE A 32 12.19 -1.94 -1.11
CA ILE A 32 11.01 -2.38 -0.33
C ILE A 32 11.40 -3.22 0.90
N VAL A 33 12.40 -4.10 0.77
CA VAL A 33 12.90 -4.90 1.91
C VAL A 33 13.54 -4.08 3.02
N GLU A 34 14.07 -2.89 2.71
CA GLU A 34 14.71 -1.99 3.68
C GLU A 34 13.69 -1.14 4.44
N LEU A 35 12.46 -1.04 3.93
CA LEU A 35 11.39 -0.29 4.58
C LEU A 35 10.88 -1.00 5.85
N GLY A 36 11.04 -2.31 5.95
CA GLY A 36 10.40 -3.11 7.00
C GLY A 36 8.87 -3.11 6.85
N PHE A 37 8.39 -3.28 5.62
CA PHE A 37 6.96 -3.26 5.30
C PHE A 37 6.20 -4.33 6.12
N PRO A 38 5.00 -4.03 6.65
CA PRO A 38 4.28 -4.95 7.53
C PRO A 38 3.86 -6.21 6.77
N LYS A 39 4.00 -7.39 7.41
CA LYS A 39 3.75 -8.72 6.80
C LYS A 39 2.31 -8.95 6.33
N ASN A 40 1.38 -8.16 6.87
CA ASN A 40 -0.04 -8.23 6.58
C ASN A 40 -0.47 -7.22 5.50
N ALA A 41 0.48 -6.50 4.91
CA ALA A 41 0.28 -5.69 3.72
C ALA A 41 1.24 -6.08 2.60
N ILE A 42 0.82 -5.90 1.36
CA ILE A 42 1.62 -6.15 0.17
C ILE A 42 1.48 -4.97 -0.79
N ILE A 43 2.61 -4.55 -1.36
CA ILE A 43 2.61 -3.62 -2.49
C ILE A 43 2.34 -4.48 -3.73
N ALA A 44 1.11 -4.44 -4.23
CA ALA A 44 0.71 -5.24 -5.39
C ALA A 44 1.34 -4.71 -6.67
N MET A 45 1.34 -3.38 -6.82
CA MET A 45 1.84 -2.68 -8.00
C MET A 45 2.39 -1.31 -7.61
N ILE A 46 3.31 -0.80 -8.41
CA ILE A 46 3.79 0.58 -8.36
C ILE A 46 3.42 1.22 -9.68
N LYS A 47 2.68 2.32 -9.64
CA LYS A 47 2.51 3.18 -10.81
C LYS A 47 3.60 4.24 -10.77
N ARG A 48 4.43 4.25 -11.80
CA ARG A 48 5.53 5.19 -12.01
C ARG A 48 5.35 5.83 -13.38
N ASP A 49 5.24 7.15 -13.39
CA ASP A 49 4.86 7.90 -14.60
C ASP A 49 3.56 7.33 -15.20
N ASP A 50 3.62 6.79 -16.42
CA ASP A 50 2.51 6.20 -17.15
C ASP A 50 2.56 4.65 -17.19
N SER A 51 3.44 4.04 -16.40
CA SER A 51 3.67 2.59 -16.39
C SER A 51 3.34 1.94 -15.05
N TYR A 52 2.94 0.67 -15.11
CA TYR A 52 2.69 -0.17 -13.94
C TYR A 52 3.80 -1.21 -13.82
N ILE A 53 4.41 -1.29 -12.64
CA ILE A 53 5.52 -2.17 -12.32
C ILE A 53 5.04 -3.12 -11.21
N ILE A 54 5.27 -4.42 -11.37
CA ILE A 54 5.09 -5.39 -10.29
C ILE A 54 6.36 -5.36 -9.45
N PRO A 55 6.32 -4.84 -8.21
CA PRO A 55 7.50 -4.71 -7.40
C PRO A 55 7.99 -6.06 -6.88
N ASN A 56 9.28 -6.13 -6.60
CA ASN A 56 9.90 -7.20 -5.82
C ASN A 56 10.64 -6.58 -4.62
N GLY A 57 11.18 -7.41 -3.74
CA GLY A 57 11.87 -6.91 -2.55
C GLY A 57 13.04 -5.97 -2.83
N LEU A 58 13.68 -6.07 -3.99
CA LEU A 58 14.80 -5.24 -4.43
C LEU A 58 14.35 -4.01 -5.22
N THR A 59 13.06 -3.87 -5.54
CA THR A 59 12.53 -2.68 -6.20
C THR A 59 12.77 -1.48 -5.31
N LYS A 60 13.45 -0.48 -5.88
CA LYS A 60 13.72 0.80 -5.25
C LYS A 60 12.51 1.70 -5.46
N ILE A 61 12.04 2.29 -4.36
CA ILE A 61 10.97 3.29 -4.37
C ILE A 61 11.56 4.64 -4.79
N GLU A 62 10.89 5.30 -5.71
CA GLU A 62 11.27 6.59 -6.24
C GLU A 62 10.22 7.65 -5.88
N GLU A 63 10.60 8.92 -5.95
CA GLU A 63 9.62 10.00 -5.79
C GLU A 63 8.56 9.92 -6.89
N GLN A 64 7.34 10.38 -6.57
CA GLN A 64 6.17 10.34 -7.46
C GLN A 64 5.63 8.94 -7.77
N ASP A 65 6.23 7.88 -7.20
CA ASP A 65 5.64 6.55 -7.20
C ASP A 65 4.29 6.57 -6.51
N ILE A 66 3.31 5.92 -7.12
CA ILE A 66 2.03 5.61 -6.49
C ILE A 66 2.04 4.13 -6.16
N LEU A 67 2.15 3.80 -4.87
CA LEU A 67 2.12 2.44 -4.38
C LEU A 67 0.68 1.97 -4.23
N ILE A 68 0.33 0.89 -4.91
CA ILE A 68 -0.94 0.20 -4.73
C ILE A 68 -0.74 -0.86 -3.65
N VAL A 69 -1.25 -0.59 -2.44
CA VAL A 69 -1.08 -1.44 -1.26
C VAL A 69 -2.37 -2.14 -0.92
N LEU A 70 -2.29 -3.46 -0.75
CA LEU A 70 -3.37 -4.31 -0.28
C LEU A 70 -3.08 -4.76 1.15
N ALA A 71 -4.07 -4.75 2.04
CA ALA A 71 -3.93 -5.24 3.40
C ALA A 71 -5.20 -5.95 3.86
N ASP A 72 -5.07 -7.00 4.69
CA ASP A 72 -6.23 -7.79 5.14
C ASP A 72 -7.18 -7.04 6.09
N ARG A 73 -6.70 -5.93 6.67
CA ARG A 73 -7.41 -5.11 7.66
C ARG A 73 -7.08 -3.62 7.52
N PRO A 74 -8.05 -2.73 7.81
CA PRO A 74 -7.85 -1.27 7.78
C PRO A 74 -6.72 -0.81 8.71
N LYS A 75 -6.59 -1.46 9.87
CA LYS A 75 -5.64 -1.09 10.92
C LYS A 75 -4.18 -1.21 10.46
N ILE A 76 -3.88 -2.08 9.50
CA ILE A 76 -2.51 -2.30 9.01
C ILE A 76 -2.00 -1.08 8.26
N PHE A 77 -2.88 -0.30 7.62
CA PHE A 77 -2.46 0.91 6.93
C PHE A 77 -1.79 1.90 7.88
N ASP A 78 -2.14 1.93 9.17
CA ASP A 78 -1.46 2.78 10.16
C ASP A 78 0.03 2.44 10.27
N GLU A 79 0.39 1.15 10.22
CA GLU A 79 1.79 0.70 10.18
C GLU A 79 2.44 1.02 8.84
N VAL A 80 1.72 0.84 7.73
CA VAL A 80 2.21 1.20 6.39
C VAL A 80 2.55 2.69 6.32
N TYR A 81 1.66 3.57 6.80
CA TYR A 81 1.89 5.02 6.84
C TYR A 81 3.12 5.37 7.70
N LYS A 82 3.30 4.71 8.85
CA LYS A 82 4.48 4.88 9.71
C LYS A 82 5.77 4.45 9.03
N THR A 83 5.75 3.30 8.34
CA THR A 83 6.90 2.78 7.59
C THR A 83 7.32 3.72 6.46
N LEU A 84 6.36 4.28 5.73
CA LEU A 84 6.63 5.21 4.63
C LEU A 84 6.92 6.64 5.11
N LYS A 85 6.58 6.97 6.37
CA LYS A 85 6.50 8.33 6.93
C LYS A 85 5.70 9.30 6.07
N THR A 86 4.65 8.82 5.42
CA THR A 86 3.79 9.67 4.59
C THR A 86 2.67 10.28 5.42
N GLN A 87 2.26 11.51 5.10
CA GLN A 87 1.10 12.14 5.73
C GLN A 87 -0.20 11.51 5.21
N LYS A 88 -1.17 11.32 6.11
CA LYS A 88 -2.55 11.03 5.69
C LYS A 88 -3.03 12.20 4.84
N ILE A 89 -3.37 11.91 3.58
CA ILE A 89 -4.15 12.81 2.72
C ILE A 89 -5.58 12.84 3.26
#